data_AF-X1IRL3-F1
#
_entry.id   AF-X1IRL3-F1
#
_cell.length_a   1.000
_cell.length_b   1.000
_cell.length_c   1.000
_cell.angle_alpha   90.00
_cell.angle_beta   90.00
_cell.angle_gamma   90.00
#
_symmetry.space_group_name_H-M   'P 1'
#
loop_
_entity.id
_entity.type
_entity.pdbx_description
1 polymer ?
#
loop_
_entity_poly.entity_id
_entity_poly.type
_entity_poly.pdbx_seq_one_letter_code
_entity_poly.pdbx_strand_id
1 'polypeptide(L)'
;MNWDASEVIESRSTINYSYAAIKITQSRIDKGLVAIPTSLAEWFPAYNTTIQVYLDDSPILHTKNYSSYKSTTRECRIGGVAEWFEESKIQSGDELVIQLLDKERFIYRLVPERKFILKTKELQSNFDNSENEAHASEGITSLAKWTDL
;
A
#
# COMPACT_ATOMS: atom_id res chain seq x y z
N MET A 1 -33.15 -32.70 -10.99
CA MET A 1 -31.68 -32.79 -10.79
C MET A 1 -31.20 -31.38 -10.59
N ASN A 2 -31.19 -30.92 -9.33
CA ASN A 2 -30.68 -29.60 -8.97
C ASN A 2 -29.19 -29.74 -8.70
N TRP A 3 -28.41 -29.01 -9.47
CA TRP A 3 -27.02 -28.73 -9.14
C TRP A 3 -27.08 -27.59 -8.13
N ASP A 4 -26.86 -27.90 -6.86
CA ASP A 4 -26.57 -26.86 -5.86
C ASP A 4 -25.27 -26.19 -6.32
N ALA A 5 -25.41 -24.95 -6.80
CA ALA A 5 -24.32 -24.03 -6.91
C ALA A 5 -23.75 -23.90 -5.50
N SER A 6 -22.55 -24.43 -5.29
CA SER A 6 -21.77 -24.14 -4.09
C SER A 6 -21.70 -22.62 -3.98
N GLU A 7 -22.48 -22.04 -3.06
CA GLU A 7 -22.29 -20.69 -2.59
C GLU A 7 -20.84 -20.63 -2.10
N VAL A 8 -19.96 -20.15 -2.97
CA VAL A 8 -18.66 -19.66 -2.56
C VAL A 8 -19.01 -18.58 -1.56
N ILE A 9 -18.83 -18.88 -0.29
CA ILE A 9 -18.91 -17.90 0.77
C ILE A 9 -17.74 -16.97 0.46
N GLU A 10 -18.00 -15.90 -0.31
CA GLU A 10 -17.11 -14.74 -0.36
C GLU A 10 -17.15 -14.12 1.03
N SER A 11 -16.39 -14.71 1.96
CA SER A 11 -16.09 -14.04 3.21
C SER A 11 -15.24 -12.85 2.79
N ARG A 12 -15.85 -11.66 2.76
CA ARG A 12 -15.10 -10.40 2.77
C ARG A 12 -14.28 -10.44 4.04
N SER A 13 -13.05 -10.94 3.94
CA SER A 13 -12.14 -11.06 5.07
C SER A 13 -12.07 -9.70 5.74
N THR A 14 -12.64 -9.58 6.94
CA THR A 14 -12.54 -8.41 7.84
C THR A 14 -11.14 -8.34 8.46
N ILE A 15 -10.13 -8.69 7.67
CA ILE A 15 -8.75 -8.57 8.06
C ILE A 15 -8.47 -7.07 8.03
N ASN A 16 -8.29 -6.50 9.21
CA ASN A 16 -8.01 -5.09 9.40
C ASN A 16 -6.56 -4.85 9.01
N TYR A 17 -6.33 -4.77 7.70
CA TYR A 17 -5.01 -4.51 7.17
C TYR A 17 -4.51 -3.16 7.71
N SER A 18 -3.26 -3.09 8.17
CA SER A 18 -2.62 -1.88 8.70
C SER A 18 -2.28 -0.86 7.60
N TYR A 19 -3.19 -0.66 6.65
CA TYR A 19 -3.01 0.28 5.55
C TYR A 19 -4.06 1.39 5.55
N ALA A 20 -3.69 2.50 4.92
CA ALA A 20 -4.63 3.55 4.56
C ALA A 20 -4.66 3.72 3.04
N ALA A 21 -5.86 3.81 2.47
CA ALA A 21 -6.04 4.17 1.07
C ALA A 21 -6.25 5.67 0.95
N ILE A 22 -5.57 6.30 -0.01
CA ILE A 22 -5.72 7.72 -0.30
C ILE A 22 -5.97 7.94 -1.79
N LYS A 23 -6.93 8.81 -2.11
CA LYS A 23 -7.25 9.14 -3.50
C LYS A 23 -6.29 10.17 -4.07
N ILE A 24 -5.77 9.91 -5.27
CA ILE A 24 -4.86 10.79 -5.98
C ILE A 24 -5.62 11.67 -6.98
N THR A 25 -5.22 12.93 -7.07
CA THR A 25 -5.81 13.92 -7.97
C THR A 25 -4.85 14.25 -9.11
N GLN A 26 -5.37 14.71 -10.25
CA GLN A 26 -4.56 15.12 -11.39
C GLN A 26 -3.46 16.12 -11.00
N SER A 27 -3.78 17.15 -10.21
CA SER A 27 -2.80 18.14 -9.75
C SER A 27 -1.62 17.53 -8.98
N ARG A 28 -1.81 16.37 -8.33
CA ARG A 28 -0.77 15.69 -7.54
C ARG A 28 0.10 14.82 -8.43
N ILE A 29 -0.52 14.20 -9.44
CA ILE A 29 0.17 13.48 -10.51
C ILE A 29 1.10 14.42 -11.27
N ASP A 30 0.58 15.56 -11.74
CA ASP A 30 1.34 16.56 -12.51
C ASP A 30 2.55 17.10 -11.73
N LYS A 31 2.43 17.15 -10.40
CA LYS A 31 3.50 17.63 -9.51
C LYS A 31 4.43 16.53 -9.04
N GLY A 32 4.12 15.26 -9.27
CA GLY A 32 4.88 14.12 -8.74
C GLY A 32 4.89 14.08 -7.21
N LEU A 33 3.75 14.34 -6.58
CA LEU A 33 3.59 14.39 -5.12
C LEU A 33 2.43 13.52 -4.65
N VAL A 34 2.61 12.90 -3.47
CA VAL A 34 1.51 12.31 -2.70
C VAL A 34 1.12 13.29 -1.59
N ALA A 35 -0.15 13.67 -1.54
CA ALA A 35 -0.70 14.44 -0.42
C ALA A 35 -1.25 13.48 0.63
N ILE A 36 -0.76 13.60 1.86
CA ILE A 36 -1.13 12.73 2.97
C ILE A 36 -2.23 13.43 3.79
N PRO A 37 -3.40 12.80 3.98
CA PRO A 37 -4.47 13.32 4.82
C PRO A 37 -4.01 13.56 6.26
N THR A 38 -4.60 14.56 6.91
CA THR A 38 -4.30 14.91 8.30
C THR A 38 -4.60 13.77 9.28
N SER A 39 -5.57 12.91 8.96
CA SER A 39 -5.88 11.70 9.75
C SER A 39 -4.69 10.73 9.85
N LEU A 40 -3.75 10.77 8.91
CA LEU A 40 -2.54 9.95 8.91
C LEU A 40 -1.30 10.70 9.40
N ALA A 41 -1.41 11.95 9.85
CA ALA A 41 -0.25 12.76 10.19
C ALA A 41 0.65 12.12 11.26
N GLU A 42 0.06 11.42 12.22
CA GLU A 42 0.77 10.71 13.31
C GLU A 42 1.59 9.50 12.82
N TRP A 43 1.35 9.01 11.59
CA TRP A 43 2.16 7.96 10.98
C TRP A 43 3.48 8.51 10.43
N PHE A 44 3.56 9.83 10.20
CA PHE A 44 4.67 10.47 9.52
C PHE A 44 5.49 11.38 10.46
N PRO A 45 6.71 11.76 10.06
CA PRO A 45 7.52 12.70 10.82
C PRO A 45 6.79 14.02 11.07
N ALA A 46 7.01 14.61 12.25
CA ALA A 46 6.45 15.92 12.59
C ALA A 46 7.20 17.10 11.91
N TYR A 47 8.34 16.83 11.27
CA TYR A 47 9.24 17.81 10.65
C TYR A 47 9.59 17.41 9.21
N ASN A 48 10.08 18.36 8.42
CA ASN A 48 10.54 18.10 7.06
C ASN A 48 11.80 17.24 7.10
N THR A 49 11.82 16.16 6.34
CA THR A 49 12.93 15.20 6.35
C THR A 49 12.88 14.31 5.11
N THR A 50 13.71 13.29 5.05
CA THR A 50 13.59 12.20 4.09
C THR A 50 12.97 10.98 4.75
N ILE A 51 12.16 10.26 3.98
CA ILE A 51 11.59 8.97 4.38
C ILE A 51 12.04 7.90 3.40
N GLN A 52 11.88 6.65 3.80
CA GLN A 52 12.17 5.50 2.96
C GLN A 52 10.87 4.85 2.50
N VAL A 53 10.78 4.52 1.21
CA VAL A 53 9.58 3.89 0.64
C VAL A 53 9.95 2.69 -0.21
N TYR A 54 9.23 1.59 -0.01
CA TYR A 54 9.07 0.56 -1.03
C TYR A 54 7.96 1.00 -1.98
N LEU A 55 8.19 0.80 -3.28
CA LEU A 55 7.21 1.08 -4.32
C LEU A 55 6.70 -0.25 -4.87
N ASP A 56 5.39 -0.45 -4.87
CA ASP A 56 4.74 -1.71 -5.23
C ASP A 56 5.26 -2.89 -4.38
N ASP A 57 5.58 -4.03 -5.01
CA ASP A 57 6.18 -5.23 -4.44
C ASP A 57 7.71 -5.26 -4.56
N SER A 58 8.33 -4.14 -4.97
CA SER A 58 9.78 -4.04 -5.11
C SER A 58 10.48 -4.19 -3.74
N PRO A 59 11.56 -4.99 -3.66
CA PRO A 59 12.40 -5.07 -2.46
C PRO A 59 13.38 -3.90 -2.35
N ILE A 60 13.35 -2.95 -3.29
CA ILE A 60 14.28 -1.82 -3.34
C ILE A 60 13.70 -0.65 -2.55
N LEU A 61 14.50 -0.14 -1.63
CA LEU A 61 14.13 1.00 -0.81
C LEU A 61 14.52 2.31 -1.50
N HIS A 62 13.57 3.21 -1.66
CA HIS A 62 13.78 4.53 -2.26
C HIS A 62 13.72 5.62 -1.20
N THR A 63 14.68 6.53 -1.22
CA THR A 63 14.64 7.75 -0.40
C THR A 63 13.76 8.80 -1.07
N LYS A 64 12.76 9.32 -0.36
CA LYS A 64 11.86 10.39 -0.84
C LYS A 64 11.85 11.57 0.11
N ASN A 65 11.66 12.77 -0.45
CA ASN A 65 11.52 13.98 0.35
C ASN A 65 10.13 14.02 1.00
N TYR A 66 10.08 14.37 2.27
CA TYR A 66 8.85 14.54 3.02
C TYR A 66 8.73 15.95 3.60
N SER A 67 7.58 16.58 3.41
CA SER A 67 7.21 17.84 4.04
C SER A 67 6.09 17.61 5.05
N SER A 68 6.25 18.08 6.28
CA SER A 68 5.25 17.88 7.33
C SER A 68 4.12 18.90 7.26
N TYR A 69 3.01 18.60 7.93
CA TYR A 69 1.87 19.53 8.06
C TYR A 69 2.26 20.87 8.70
N LYS A 70 3.31 20.90 9.54
CA LYS A 70 3.80 22.13 10.18
C LYS A 70 4.56 23.05 9.21
N SER A 71 4.79 22.61 7.97
CA SER A 71 5.38 23.44 6.92
C SER A 71 4.41 24.52 6.41
N THR A 72 4.94 25.44 5.60
CA THR A 72 4.18 26.54 4.98
C THR A 72 2.99 26.05 4.15
N THR A 73 3.01 24.82 3.67
CA THR A 73 1.98 24.25 2.80
C THR A 73 0.80 23.65 3.57
N ARG A 74 0.92 23.47 4.90
CA ARG A 74 -0.12 22.88 5.76
C ARG A 74 -0.73 21.59 5.19
N GLU A 75 0.10 20.77 4.58
CA GLU A 75 -0.26 19.51 3.95
C GLU A 75 0.98 18.61 4.05
N CYS A 76 0.81 17.40 4.60
CA CYS A 76 1.86 16.40 4.60
C CYS A 76 2.07 15.92 3.17
N ARG A 77 3.32 15.89 2.68
CA ARG A 77 3.63 15.56 1.29
C ARG A 77 4.82 14.63 1.17
N ILE A 78 4.68 13.60 0.34
CA ILE A 78 5.82 12.82 -0.15
C ILE A 78 6.10 13.28 -1.58
N GLY A 79 7.32 13.73 -1.86
CA GLY A 79 7.72 14.20 -3.18
C GLY A 79 8.68 13.26 -3.89
N GLY A 80 8.84 13.50 -5.19
CA GLY A 80 9.74 12.69 -6.04
C GLY A 80 9.13 11.37 -6.46
N VAL A 81 7.80 11.32 -6.67
CA VAL A 81 7.08 10.11 -7.07
C VAL A 81 6.58 10.14 -8.52
N ALA A 82 6.98 11.14 -9.31
CA ALA A 82 6.54 11.32 -10.70
C ALA A 82 6.85 10.11 -11.59
N GLU A 83 8.09 9.64 -11.58
CA GLU A 83 8.54 8.49 -12.37
C GLU A 83 7.73 7.23 -12.02
N TRP A 84 7.55 6.96 -10.72
CA TRP A 84 6.72 5.85 -10.27
C TRP A 84 5.26 5.96 -10.70
N PHE A 85 4.68 7.16 -10.69
CA PHE A 85 3.31 7.37 -11.19
C PHE A 85 3.20 7.02 -12.67
N GLU A 86 4.19 7.38 -13.48
CA GLU A 86 4.24 7.05 -14.90
C GLU A 86 4.36 5.55 -15.12
N GLU A 87 5.33 4.90 -14.48
CA GLU A 87 5.56 3.44 -14.55
C GLU A 87 4.35 2.63 -14.09
N SER A 88 3.72 3.08 -13.00
CA SER A 88 2.52 2.44 -12.45
C SER A 88 1.24 2.80 -13.20
N LYS A 89 1.30 3.72 -14.16
CA LYS A 89 0.14 4.25 -14.90
C LYS A 89 -0.95 4.78 -13.97
N ILE A 90 -0.56 5.58 -12.97
CA ILE A 90 -1.49 6.21 -12.03
C ILE A 90 -2.33 7.24 -12.78
N GLN A 91 -3.65 7.21 -12.54
CA GLN A 91 -4.61 8.14 -13.10
C GLN A 91 -5.31 8.93 -11.99
N SER A 92 -5.83 10.11 -12.36
CA SER A 92 -6.61 10.90 -11.42
C SER A 92 -7.86 10.13 -11.00
N GLY A 93 -8.06 10.00 -9.70
CA GLY A 93 -9.13 9.22 -9.11
C GLY A 93 -8.70 7.85 -8.61
N ASP A 94 -7.51 7.38 -8.97
CA ASP A 94 -6.93 6.17 -8.40
C ASP A 94 -6.67 6.32 -6.90
N GLU A 95 -6.69 5.19 -6.19
CA GLU A 95 -6.31 5.11 -4.79
C GLU A 95 -4.92 4.49 -4.62
N LEU A 96 -4.16 5.01 -3.66
CA LEU A 96 -2.89 4.46 -3.22
C LEU A 96 -3.01 3.94 -1.80
N VAL A 97 -2.52 2.73 -1.61
CA VAL A 97 -2.29 2.10 -0.32
C VAL A 97 -0.98 2.61 0.26
N ILE A 98 -1.03 3.07 1.51
CA ILE A 98 0.11 3.43 2.34
C ILE A 98 0.17 2.45 3.51
N GLN A 99 1.29 1.75 3.65
CA GLN A 99 1.59 0.90 4.80
C GLN A 99 2.73 1.52 5.61
N LEU A 100 2.60 1.53 6.94
CA LEU A 100 3.66 1.94 7.86
C LEU A 100 4.40 0.69 8.33
N LEU A 101 5.63 0.48 7.83
CA LEU A 101 6.40 -0.73 8.13
C LEU A 101 7.35 -0.56 9.32
N ASP A 102 7.92 0.64 9.47
CA ASP A 102 8.78 0.98 10.61
C ASP A 102 8.66 2.48 10.91
N LYS A 103 8.07 2.81 12.06
CA LYS A 103 7.86 4.21 12.48
C LYS A 103 9.15 4.88 12.94
N GLU A 104 10.07 4.15 13.56
CA GLU A 104 11.31 4.73 14.08
C GLU A 104 12.26 5.10 12.94
N ARG A 105 12.25 4.30 11.88
CA ARG A 105 13.09 4.50 10.69
C ARG A 105 12.38 5.19 9.53
N PHE A 106 11.11 5.53 9.70
CA PHE A 106 10.26 6.15 8.67
C PHE A 106 10.23 5.35 7.36
N ILE A 107 9.97 4.04 7.47
CA ILE A 107 9.86 3.12 6.35
C ILE A 107 8.38 2.86 6.05
N TYR A 108 8.01 3.07 4.79
CA TYR A 108 6.64 2.89 4.29
C TYR A 108 6.62 2.02 3.03
N ARG A 109 5.45 1.53 2.67
CA ARG A 109 5.18 1.01 1.32
C ARG A 109 4.09 1.84 0.66
N LEU A 110 4.29 2.18 -0.62
CA LEU A 110 3.30 2.83 -1.48
C LEU A 110 2.93 1.87 -2.61
N VAL A 111 1.64 1.59 -2.78
CA VAL A 111 1.14 0.65 -3.81
C VAL A 111 -0.16 1.22 -4.40
N PRO A 112 -0.38 1.20 -5.73
CA PRO A 112 -1.70 1.43 -6.29
C PRO A 112 -2.66 0.38 -5.74
N GLU A 113 -3.82 0.78 -5.23
CA GLU A 113 -4.72 -0.14 -4.54
C GLU A 113 -5.13 -1.33 -5.41
N ARG A 114 -5.34 -1.10 -6.72
CA ARG A 114 -5.57 -2.17 -7.70
C ARG A 114 -4.49 -3.26 -7.67
N LYS A 115 -3.20 -2.88 -7.58
CA LYS A 115 -2.08 -3.82 -7.50
C LYS A 115 -2.07 -4.51 -6.15
N PHE A 116 -2.37 -3.77 -5.08
CA PHE A 116 -2.47 -4.32 -3.73
C PHE A 116 -3.52 -5.43 -3.64
N ILE A 117 -4.74 -5.17 -4.09
CA ILE A 117 -5.84 -6.15 -4.09
C ILE A 117 -5.47 -7.37 -4.94
N LEU A 118 -4.91 -7.17 -6.13
CA LEU A 118 -4.51 -8.27 -7.01
C LEU A 118 -3.46 -9.16 -6.34
N LYS A 119 -2.42 -8.57 -5.73
CA LYS A 119 -1.36 -9.32 -5.05
C LYS A 119 -1.89 -10.05 -3.83
N THR A 120 -2.76 -9.43 -3.05
CA THR A 120 -3.41 -10.08 -1.90
C THR A 120 -4.21 -11.31 -2.34
N LYS A 121 -4.99 -11.21 -3.43
CA LYS A 121 -5.73 -12.35 -3.99
C LYS A 121 -4.81 -13.46 -4.50
N GLU A 122 -3.71 -13.11 -5.16
CA GLU A 122 -2.70 -14.07 -5.60
C GLU A 122 -2.10 -14.84 -4.41
N LEU A 123 -1.70 -14.13 -3.35
CA LEU A 123 -1.13 -14.73 -2.14
C LEU A 123 -2.13 -15.61 -1.39
N GLN A 124 -3.39 -15.17 -1.29
CA GLN A 124 -4.48 -15.98 -0.72
C GLN A 124 -4.69 -17.26 -1.53
N SER A 125 -4.78 -17.15 -2.85
CA SER A 125 -4.93 -18.32 -3.73
C SER A 125 -3.75 -19.29 -3.61
N ASN A 126 -2.52 -18.80 -3.47
CA ASN A 126 -1.35 -19.66 -3.29
C ASN A 126 -1.39 -20.40 -1.94
N PHE A 127 -1.86 -19.74 -0.88
CA PHE A 127 -2.08 -20.36 0.41
C PHE A 127 -3.19 -21.43 0.34
N ASP A 128 -4.35 -21.08 -0.20
CA ASP A 128 -5.51 -21.98 -0.26
C ASP A 128 -5.27 -23.24 -1.10
N ASN A 129 -4.45 -23.14 -2.15
CA ASN A 129 -4.10 -24.26 -3.02
C ASN A 129 -2.79 -24.98 -2.61
N SER A 130 -2.27 -24.71 -1.41
CA SER A 130 -1.05 -25.36 -0.94
C SER A 130 -1.25 -26.87 -0.75
N GLU A 131 -0.46 -27.67 -1.48
CA GLU A 131 -0.56 -29.13 -1.45
C GLU A 131 0.05 -29.77 -0.19
N ASN A 132 0.83 -29.00 0.57
CA ASN A 132 1.50 -29.47 1.78
C ASN A 132 1.71 -28.33 2.80
N GLU A 133 2.01 -28.72 4.04
CA GLU A 133 2.20 -27.81 5.17
C GLU A 133 3.35 -26.81 4.98
N ALA A 134 4.43 -27.22 4.32
CA ALA A 134 5.56 -26.32 4.05
C ALA A 134 5.16 -25.18 3.11
N HIS A 135 4.46 -25.49 2.02
CA HIS A 135 3.95 -24.49 1.08
C HIS A 135 2.89 -23.60 1.73
N ALA A 136 2.01 -24.16 2.57
CA ALA A 136 1.02 -23.39 3.31
C ALA A 136 1.70 -22.41 4.28
N SER A 137 2.77 -22.84 4.96
CA SER A 137 3.56 -22.01 5.87
C SER A 137 4.26 -20.86 5.14
N GLU A 138 4.80 -21.11 3.95
CA GLU A 138 5.37 -20.05 3.09
C GLU A 138 4.29 -19.08 2.59
N GLY A 139 3.14 -19.59 2.19
CA GLY A 139 1.98 -18.81 1.72
C GLY A 139 1.45 -17.86 2.81
N ILE A 140 1.19 -18.38 4.02
CA ILE A 140 0.72 -17.55 5.14
C ILE A 140 1.76 -16.51 5.55
N THR A 141 3.05 -16.87 5.55
CA THR A 141 4.15 -15.94 5.87
C THR A 141 4.23 -14.81 4.84
N SER A 142 4.08 -15.14 3.56
CA SER A 142 4.13 -14.17 2.47
C SER A 142 2.92 -13.24 2.50
N LEU A 143 1.73 -13.79 2.76
CA LEU A 143 0.51 -13.03 2.94
C LEU A 143 0.65 -12.05 4.12
N ALA A 144 1.06 -12.54 5.29
CA ALA A 144 1.26 -11.73 6.49
C ALA A 144 2.22 -10.55 6.24
N LYS A 145 3.38 -10.81 5.62
CA LYS A 145 4.36 -9.76 5.25
C LYS A 145 3.82 -8.75 4.24
N TRP A 146 2.97 -9.18 3.30
CA TRP A 146 2.39 -8.28 2.30
C TRP A 146 1.36 -7.37 2.93
N THR A 147 0.50 -7.94 3.77
CA THR A 147 -0.64 -7.27 4.37
C THR A 147 -0.30 -6.55 5.67
N ASP A 148 0.92 -6.73 6.16
CA ASP A 148 1.44 -6.20 7.43
C ASP A 148 0.58 -6.64 8.62
N LEU A 149 0.29 -7.96 8.66
CA LEU A 149 -0.42 -8.67 9.72
C LEU A 149 0.53 -9.48 10.60
#